data_AF-X1N3D0-F1
#
_entry.id   AF-X1N3D0-F1
#
_cell.length_a   1.000
_cell.length_b   1.000
_cell.length_c   1.000
_cell.angle_alpha   90.00
_cell.angle_beta   90.00
_cell.angle_gamma   90.00
#
_symmetry.space_group_name_H-M   'P 1'
#
loop_
_entity.id
_entity.type
_entity.pdbx_description
1 polymer ?
#
loop_
_entity_poly.entity_id
_entity_poly.type
_entity_poly.pdbx_seq_one_letter_code
_entity_poly.pdbx_strand_id
1 'polypeptide(L)' 'MKEEEEEEMYGSSIYLLKGLSEQAKAWIDKNIIHEPWQMLGDFIAVDHHYIENIVEGMKEEGFELGADFQVIAG' A
#
# COMPACT_ATOMS: atom_id res chain seq x y z
N MET A 1 19.87 -8.53 6.71
CA MET A 1 19.79 -7.10 7.05
C MET A 1 18.77 -6.33 6.22
N LYS A 2 18.83 -6.26 4.87
CA LYS A 2 17.71 -5.64 4.11
C LYS A 2 16.48 -6.54 3.99
N GLU A 3 16.68 -7.84 3.79
CA GLU A 3 15.59 -8.82 3.65
C GLU A 3 14.82 -9.07 4.95
N GLU A 4 15.49 -9.04 6.10
CA GLU A 4 14.86 -9.28 7.42
C GLU A 4 13.90 -8.15 7.84
N GLU A 5 14.13 -6.89 7.42
CA GLU A 5 13.23 -5.77 7.69
C GLU A 5 12.02 -5.72 6.73
N GLU A 6 12.13 -6.30 5.53
CA GLU A 6 11.00 -6.49 4.60
C GLU A 6 10.13 -7.68 5.01
N GLU A 7 10.71 -8.75 5.58
CA GLU A 7 9.96 -9.91 6.12
C GLU A 7 9.08 -9.54 7.34
N GLU A 8 9.52 -8.60 8.20
CA GLU A 8 8.68 -8.09 9.31
C GLU A 8 7.50 -7.22 8.83
N MET A 9 7.53 -6.72 7.59
CA MET A 9 6.45 -5.90 7.05
C MET A 9 5.21 -6.74 6.68
N TYR A 10 5.38 -8.01 6.32
CA TYR A 10 4.31 -8.84 5.70
C TYR A 10 3.73 -9.95 6.60
N GLY A 11 3.50 -9.67 7.89
CA GLY A 11 2.95 -10.64 8.85
C GLY A 11 1.43 -10.53 9.19
N SER A 12 0.74 -9.46 8.80
CA SER A 12 -0.72 -9.30 9.00
C SER A 12 -1.53 -9.87 7.84
N SER A 13 -2.80 -10.21 8.10
CA SER A 13 -3.75 -10.66 7.09
C SER A 13 -4.38 -9.50 6.31
N ILE A 14 -4.38 -8.29 6.87
CA ILE A 14 -4.93 -7.08 6.25
C ILE A 14 -3.96 -5.92 6.46
N TYR A 15 -3.76 -5.14 5.41
CA TYR A 15 -2.95 -3.93 5.41
C TYR A 15 -3.80 -2.72 5.08
N LEU A 16 -3.40 -1.57 5.61
CA LEU A 16 -4.00 -0.29 5.32
C LEU A 16 -3.05 0.50 4.42
N LEU A 17 -3.46 0.70 3.15
CA LEU A 17 -2.71 1.47 2.17
C LEU A 17 -3.27 2.89 2.06
N LYS A 18 -2.40 3.90 2.05
CA LYS A 18 -2.77 5.30 1.79
C LYS A 18 -1.75 6.00 0.90
N GLY A 19 -2.24 6.70 -0.12
CA GLY A 19 -1.45 7.68 -0.87
C GLY A 19 -1.29 8.99 -0.08
N LEU A 20 -0.05 9.43 0.10
CA LEU A 20 0.33 10.66 0.78
C LEU A 20 0.51 11.83 -0.19
N SER A 21 1.07 11.57 -1.39
CA SER A 21 1.17 12.54 -2.48
C SER A 21 -0.02 12.44 -3.45
N GLU A 22 -0.32 13.53 -4.15
CA GLU A 22 -1.42 13.55 -5.13
C GLU A 22 -1.18 12.57 -6.28
N GLN A 23 0.09 12.41 -6.69
CA GLN A 23 0.49 11.45 -7.71
C GLN A 23 0.27 10.01 -7.26
N ALA A 24 0.62 9.68 -6.01
CA ALA A 24 0.38 8.35 -5.45
C ALA A 24 -1.11 8.04 -5.29
N LYS A 25 -1.93 9.02 -4.85
CA LYS A 25 -3.39 8.87 -4.82
C LYS A 25 -3.96 8.58 -6.20
N ALA A 26 -3.56 9.36 -7.21
CA ALA A 26 -4.00 9.15 -8.58
C ALA A 26 -3.55 7.78 -9.14
N TRP A 27 -2.36 7.30 -8.76
CA TRP A 27 -1.90 5.97 -9.12
C TRP A 27 -2.76 4.89 -8.47
N ILE A 28 -3.07 5.02 -7.17
CA ILE A 28 -3.94 4.10 -6.44
C ILE A 28 -5.33 4.04 -7.11
N ASP A 29 -5.96 5.19 -7.35
CA ASP A 29 -7.30 5.28 -7.96
C ASP A 29 -7.34 4.67 -9.37
N LYS A 30 -6.22 4.74 -10.10
CA LYS A 30 -6.12 4.20 -11.46
C LYS A 30 -5.88 2.69 -11.49
N ASN A 31 -5.05 2.18 -10.58
CA ASN A 31 -4.53 0.81 -10.65
C ASN A 31 -5.20 -0.16 -9.67
N ILE A 32 -5.82 0.35 -8.61
CA ILE A 32 -6.43 -0.46 -7.56
C ILE A 32 -7.94 -0.24 -7.60
N ILE A 33 -8.67 -1.28 -8.03
CA ILE A 33 -10.12 -1.29 -7.94
C ILE A 33 -10.50 -1.69 -6.52
N HIS A 34 -11.24 -0.83 -5.83
CA HIS A 34 -11.78 -1.11 -4.51
C HIS A 34 -13.22 -0.62 -4.40
N GLU A 35 -13.96 -1.23 -3.48
CA GLU A 35 -15.32 -0.85 -3.16
C GLU A 35 -15.36 0.13 -1.98
N PRO A 36 -16.45 0.92 -1.82
CA PRO A 36 -16.55 1.89 -0.73
C PRO A 36 -16.39 1.29 0.68
N TRP A 37 -16.80 0.04 0.88
CA TRP A 37 -16.72 -0.64 2.18
C TRP A 37 -15.29 -1.07 2.56
N GLN A 38 -14.35 -1.02 1.61
CA GLN A 38 -12.93 -1.27 1.87
C GLN A 38 -12.20 0.00 2.34
N MET A 39 -12.87 1.16 2.34
CA MET A 39 -12.29 2.42 2.83
C MET A 39 -12.40 2.52 4.36
N LEU A 40 -11.27 2.81 5.00
CA LEU A 40 -11.16 3.10 6.42
C LEU A 40 -10.55 4.49 6.60
N GLY A 41 -11.43 5.50 6.53
CA GLY A 41 -11.00 6.90 6.43
C GLY A 41 -10.32 7.14 5.09
N ASP A 42 -9.05 7.57 5.12
CA ASP A 42 -8.23 7.79 3.92
C ASP A 42 -7.42 6.55 3.50
N PHE A 43 -7.64 5.41 4.15
CA PHE A 43 -6.94 4.17 3.85
C PHE A 43 -7.83 3.19 3.10
N ILE A 44 -7.22 2.36 2.26
CA ILE A 44 -7.83 1.19 1.64
C ILE A 44 -7.37 -0.04 2.41
N ALA A 45 -8.30 -0.88 2.84
CA ALA A 45 -8.00 -2.20 3.38
C ALA A 45 -7.66 -3.19 2.26
N VAL A 46 -6.46 -3.77 2.34
CA VAL A 46 -5.85 -4.63 1.32
C VAL A 46 -5.48 -5.97 1.93
N ASP A 47 -5.90 -7.07 1.30
CA ASP A 47 -5.51 -8.43 1.71
C ASP A 47 -4.01 -8.67 1.50
N HIS A 48 -3.39 -9.44 2.39
CA HIS A 48 -1.95 -9.68 2.37
C HIS A 48 -1.43 -10.28 1.06
N HIS A 49 -2.25 -11.00 0.30
CA HIS A 49 -1.83 -11.56 -0.99
C HIS A 49 -1.62 -10.49 -2.08
N TYR A 50 -2.16 -9.28 -1.88
CA TYR A 50 -2.06 -8.20 -2.87
C TYR A 50 -1.08 -7.11 -2.46
N ILE A 51 -0.84 -6.92 -1.17
CA ILE A 51 -0.11 -5.74 -0.69
C ILE A 51 1.32 -5.67 -1.24
N GLU A 52 2.04 -6.80 -1.30
CA GLU A 52 3.42 -6.85 -1.76
C GLU A 52 3.52 -6.40 -3.22
N ASN A 53 2.72 -7.01 -4.10
CA ASN A 53 2.66 -6.63 -5.52
C ASN A 53 2.25 -5.16 -5.73
N ILE A 54 1.36 -4.63 -4.89
CA ILE A 54 0.95 -3.23 -4.96
C ILE A 54 2.12 -2.32 -4.57
N VAL A 55 2.81 -2.62 -3.46
CA VAL A 55 3.97 -1.85 -3.00
C VAL A 55 5.08 -1.87 -4.03
N GLU A 56 5.38 -3.03 -4.62
CA GLU A 56 6.34 -3.16 -5.71
C GLU A 56 5.94 -2.32 -6.92
N GLY A 57 4.68 -2.43 -7.38
CA GLY A 57 4.19 -1.63 -8.50
C GLY A 57 4.25 -0.13 -8.26
N MET A 58 4.02 0.33 -7.03
CA MET A 58 4.20 1.74 -6.67
C MET A 58 5.68 2.15 -6.69
N LYS A 59 6.57 1.32 -6.14
CA LYS A 59 8.02 1.58 -6.15
C LYS A 59 8.60 1.62 -7.57
N GLU A 60 8.17 0.73 -8.46
CA GLU A 60 8.59 0.67 -9.87
C GLU A 60 8.24 1.94 -10.65
N GLU A 61 7.13 2.60 -10.28
CA GLU A 61 6.67 3.87 -10.84
C GLU A 61 7.36 5.09 -10.18
N GLY A 62 8.28 4.85 -9.25
CA GLY A 62 9.10 5.87 -8.60
C GLY A 62 8.50 6.48 -7.33
N PHE A 63 7.45 5.88 -6.76
CA PHE A 63 6.91 6.31 -5.47
C PHE A 63 7.74 5.77 -4.31
N GLU A 64 7.94 6.60 -3.28
CA GLU A 64 8.70 6.21 -2.09
C GLU A 64 7.79 5.90 -0.90
N LEU A 65 7.98 4.73 -0.27
CA LEU A 65 7.28 4.37 0.97
C LEU A 65 7.70 5.32 2.10
N GLY A 66 6.71 5.90 2.78
CA GLY A 66 6.89 6.90 3.84
C GLY A 66 6.94 8.35 3.36
N ALA A 67 7.09 8.59 2.06
CA ALA A 67 7.04 9.93 1.47
C ALA A 67 5.81 10.12 0.56
N ASP A 68 5.59 9.18 -0.36
CA ASP A 68 4.50 9.22 -1.34
C ASP A 68 3.31 8.36 -0.95
N PHE A 69 3.55 7.25 -0.24
CA PHE A 69 2.51 6.35 0.23
C PHE A 69 2.92 5.69 1.55
N GLN A 70 1.95 5.12 2.25
CA GLN A 70 2.20 4.38 3.50
C GLN A 70 1.38 3.10 3.54
N VAL A 71 1.94 2.09 4.20
CA VAL A 71 1.32 0.80 4.49
C VAL A 71 1.42 0.55 5.98
N ILE A 72 0.31 0.16 6.60
CA ILE A 72 0.25 -0.18 8.02
C ILE A 72 -0.32 -1.59 8.14
N ALA A 73 0.32 -2.46 8.91
CA ALA A 73 -0.24 -3.74 9.29
C ALA A 73 -1.48 -3.52 10.19
N GLY A 74 -2.63 -4.03 9.77
CA GLY A 74 -3.90 -3.97 10.51
C GLY A 74 -4.01 -5.02 11.60
#